data_AF-A0A2H0LWV4-F1
#
_entry.id   AF-A0A2H0LWV4-F1
#
_cell.length_a   1.000
_cell.length_b   1.000
_cell.length_c   1.000
_cell.angle_alpha   90.00
_cell.angle_beta   90.00
_cell.angle_gamma   90.00
#
_symmetry.space_group_name_H-M   'P 1'
#
loop_
_entity.id
_entity.type
_entity.pdbx_description
1 polymer ?
#
loop_
_entity_poly.entity_id
_entity_poly.type
_entity_poly.pdbx_seq_one_letter_code
_entity_poly.pdbx_strand_id
1 'polypeptide(L)'
;MIREVSVWLLKYRVFLPCVFRAGLISAAISLSISASSLFAANVTTSLKDNVIDLGSINEGVKTTETFSIINNTSSPINASVEVLGCACLKVISPKEKVEIPPYASQEATFELDTTGLIGEESKFLYIYTSDAVDSLLRVEVKTHVAAQKQTFIDRFSDFSALAILSAGLIDGINPCAFTVMVFFVSFLAFTGYRRRDLIVVGILFILSVYITYMLIGLGFFKTIRSLESFVRFSHIFYRSIAVFAFVVGTLNIYDFWVYVKTKNPENVIIKLPFLIKRKIQSVIRQDFIKDKDSNRALVPVALASLSCGFLVSILELFCTGQLYLPAIAFIMKLPDLRARAMFYFLLYNFMFILPLICVFILAFYGFTSSFFERIARKHLAKVKLLTAVIFLGLGVLLLIFRG
;
A
#
# COMPACT_ATOMS: atom_id res chain seq x y z
N MET A 1 73.23 66.48 13.75
CA MET A 1 74.00 66.17 12.53
C MET A 1 74.25 64.66 12.59
N ILE A 2 73.41 63.83 11.95
CA ILE A 2 73.52 63.52 10.52
C ILE A 2 74.89 62.93 10.22
N ARG A 3 74.90 61.68 9.71
CA ARG A 3 75.94 61.10 8.84
C ARG A 3 77.29 60.87 9.57
N GLU A 4 77.87 59.69 9.68
CA GLU A 4 77.93 58.56 8.75
C GLU A 4 78.42 57.32 9.50
N VAL A 5 77.54 56.37 9.83
CA VAL A 5 77.91 54.95 9.79
C VAL A 5 76.72 54.10 9.31
N SER A 6 75.87 54.71 8.48
CA SER A 6 74.81 54.02 7.73
C SER A 6 75.34 53.37 6.44
N VAL A 7 76.66 53.16 6.31
CA VAL A 7 77.29 52.61 5.10
C VAL A 7 77.97 51.26 5.32
N TRP A 8 78.19 50.82 6.57
CA TRP A 8 79.00 49.61 6.80
C TRP A 8 78.24 48.29 6.91
N LEU A 9 76.93 48.30 7.17
CA LEU A 9 76.14 47.06 7.33
C LEU A 9 75.23 46.73 6.13
N LEU A 10 75.53 47.31 4.97
CA LEU A 10 74.97 46.92 3.67
C LEU A 10 75.87 45.94 2.90
N LYS A 11 77.01 45.50 3.48
CA LYS A 11 78.01 44.74 2.71
C LYS A 11 78.07 43.23 2.96
N TYR A 12 77.45 42.67 4.01
CA TYR A 12 77.46 41.21 4.19
C TYR A 12 76.15 40.68 4.77
N ARG A 13 75.21 40.44 3.85
CA ARG A 13 74.17 39.43 3.95
C ARG A 13 74.87 38.08 3.96
N VAL A 14 74.67 37.23 4.98
CA VAL A 14 74.72 35.74 4.91
C VAL A 14 74.56 35.14 6.33
N PHE A 15 73.43 34.44 6.50
CA PHE A 15 73.19 33.25 7.34
C PHE A 15 72.68 33.33 8.81
N LEU A 16 71.50 32.69 8.98
CA LEU A 16 70.87 32.04 10.15
C LEU A 16 69.81 32.80 10.99
N PRO A 17 68.76 32.09 11.52
CA PRO A 17 67.37 32.42 11.24
C PRO A 17 66.50 32.73 12.49
N CYS A 18 65.30 33.25 12.19
CA CYS A 18 64.20 33.76 13.02
C CYS A 18 63.61 32.88 14.16
N VAL A 19 64.36 32.03 14.87
CA VAL A 19 63.72 31.11 15.83
C VAL A 19 63.55 31.69 17.26
N PHE A 20 64.26 32.76 17.64
CA PHE A 20 64.36 33.13 19.05
C PHE A 20 63.46 34.27 19.56
N ARG A 21 62.56 34.83 18.74
CA ARG A 21 61.70 35.96 19.16
C ARG A 21 60.22 35.62 19.37
N ALA A 22 59.79 34.38 19.11
CA ALA A 22 58.40 33.94 19.28
C ALA A 22 58.11 33.24 20.63
N GLY A 23 59.14 32.85 21.40
CA GLY A 23 58.96 32.04 22.60
C GLY A 23 58.49 32.78 23.86
N LEU A 24 58.74 34.09 23.97
CA LEU A 24 58.49 34.85 25.21
C LEU A 24 57.08 35.47 25.32
N ILE A 25 56.35 35.60 24.21
CA ILE A 25 54.98 36.14 24.22
C ILE A 25 53.95 35.02 24.47
N SER A 26 54.28 33.77 24.13
CA SER A 26 53.38 32.62 24.31
C SER A 26 53.22 32.18 25.78
N ALA A 27 54.25 32.39 26.61
CA ALA A 27 54.25 31.99 28.02
C ALA A 27 53.39 32.91 28.93
N ALA A 28 53.23 34.19 28.57
CA ALA A 28 52.42 35.14 29.35
C ALA A 28 50.91 34.99 29.07
N ILE A 29 50.52 34.55 27.88
CA ILE A 29 49.12 34.32 27.50
C ILE A 29 48.61 32.98 28.05
N SER A 30 49.49 31.96 28.17
CA SER A 30 49.13 30.64 28.71
C SER A 30 48.96 30.61 30.24
N LEU A 31 49.64 31.49 30.99
CA LEU A 31 49.43 31.59 32.45
C LEU A 31 48.17 32.39 32.85
N SER A 32 47.58 33.16 31.93
CA SER A 32 46.38 33.96 32.21
C SER A 32 45.07 33.21 31.92
N ILE A 33 45.12 32.10 31.18
CA ILE A 33 43.94 31.32 30.77
C ILE A 33 43.67 30.13 31.72
N SER A 34 44.61 29.83 32.63
CA SER A 34 44.54 28.66 33.51
C SER A 34 43.86 28.91 34.87
N ALA A 35 43.22 30.09 35.08
CA ALA A 35 42.62 30.45 36.36
C ALA A 35 41.12 30.85 36.30
N SER A 36 40.47 30.74 35.14
CA SER A 36 39.04 31.05 34.98
C SER A 36 38.15 29.84 34.69
N SER A 37 38.68 28.62 34.80
CA SER A 37 37.91 27.36 34.69
C SER A 37 37.48 26.79 36.06
N LEU A 38 37.50 27.61 37.12
CA LEU A 38 36.92 27.27 38.41
C LEU A 38 35.42 27.56 38.39
N PHE A 39 34.64 26.51 38.11
CA PHE A 39 33.20 26.38 38.30
C PHE A 39 32.31 27.35 37.49
N ALA A 40 32.10 27.03 36.21
CA ALA A 40 30.82 27.35 35.60
C ALA A 40 29.76 26.49 36.31
N ALA A 41 29.07 27.11 37.26
CA ALA A 41 27.98 26.50 38.00
C ALA A 41 26.80 26.39 37.03
N ASN A 42 26.60 25.20 36.45
CA ASN A 42 25.60 24.94 35.41
C ASN A 42 24.59 23.89 35.87
N VAL A 43 23.41 23.89 35.25
CA VAL A 43 22.41 22.83 35.45
C VAL A 43 22.84 21.57 34.72
N THR A 44 22.86 20.42 35.40
CA THR A 44 23.26 19.14 34.81
C THR A 44 22.24 18.05 35.09
N THR A 45 22.30 16.93 34.38
CA THR A 45 21.52 15.73 34.72
C THR A 45 22.43 14.67 35.38
N SER A 46 21.83 13.70 36.08
CA SER A 46 22.55 12.54 36.63
C SER A 46 23.01 11.54 35.56
N LEU A 47 22.74 11.82 34.28
CA LEU A 47 22.96 10.91 33.17
C LEU A 47 24.30 11.18 32.50
N LYS A 48 24.95 10.12 32.03
CA LYS A 48 26.16 10.24 31.21
C LYS A 48 25.77 10.70 29.81
N ASP A 49 26.36 11.80 29.35
CA ASP A 49 26.11 12.42 28.04
C ASP A 49 24.63 12.77 27.75
N ASN A 50 23.79 12.88 28.79
CA ASN A 50 22.34 13.05 28.67
C ASN A 50 21.66 11.93 27.84
N VAL A 51 22.18 10.71 27.87
CA VAL A 51 21.59 9.55 27.17
C VAL A 51 21.03 8.53 28.17
N ILE A 52 19.82 8.04 27.90
CA ILE A 52 19.19 6.91 28.57
C ILE A 52 19.06 5.78 27.57
N ASP A 53 19.75 4.67 27.81
CA ASP A 53 19.63 3.46 27.00
C ASP A 53 18.77 2.44 27.74
N LEU A 54 17.59 2.17 27.19
CA LEU A 54 16.62 1.21 27.75
C LEU A 54 16.89 -0.22 27.29
N GLY A 55 17.88 -0.43 26.42
CA GLY A 55 18.17 -1.72 25.81
C GLY A 55 17.02 -2.23 24.92
N SER A 56 16.90 -3.55 24.85
CA SER A 56 15.90 -4.20 23.99
C SER A 56 14.58 -4.43 24.74
N ILE A 57 13.52 -3.78 24.28
CA ILE A 57 12.16 -3.91 24.85
C ILE A 57 11.24 -4.54 23.78
N ASN A 58 10.27 -5.35 24.19
CA ASN A 58 9.27 -5.89 23.26
C ASN A 58 8.24 -4.82 22.86
N GLU A 59 7.72 -4.90 21.64
CA GLU A 59 6.61 -4.07 21.17
C GLU A 59 5.36 -4.26 22.05
N GLY A 60 4.66 -3.16 22.38
CA GLY A 60 3.44 -3.17 23.21
C GLY A 60 3.66 -3.19 24.72
N VAL A 61 4.88 -2.89 25.20
CA VAL A 61 5.24 -2.79 26.62
C VAL A 61 5.36 -1.33 27.03
N LYS A 62 4.92 -1.01 28.25
CA LYS A 62 5.11 0.29 28.88
C LYS A 62 6.24 0.22 29.89
N THR A 63 7.26 1.06 29.73
CA THR A 63 8.42 1.12 30.63
C THR A 63 8.49 2.51 31.25
N THR A 64 8.76 2.57 32.56
CA THR A 64 8.91 3.82 33.31
C THR A 64 10.34 3.96 33.80
N GLU A 65 10.94 5.12 33.60
CA GLU A 65 12.31 5.42 34.04
C GLU A 65 12.41 6.76 34.76
N THR A 66 13.45 6.90 35.56
CA THR A 66 13.71 8.06 36.42
C THR A 66 15.13 8.57 36.27
N PHE A 67 15.30 9.88 36.25
CA PHE A 67 16.62 10.54 36.27
C PHE A 67 16.54 11.83 37.11
N SER A 68 17.70 12.34 37.55
CA SER A 68 17.73 13.54 38.40
C SER A 68 18.28 14.75 37.65
N ILE A 69 17.62 15.89 37.84
CA ILE A 69 18.05 17.22 37.40
C ILE A 69 18.76 17.86 38.58
N ILE A 70 19.99 18.33 38.39
CA ILE A 70 20.87 18.83 39.45
C ILE A 70 21.14 20.32 39.20
N ASN A 71 20.78 21.16 40.17
CA ASN A 71 21.11 22.57 40.14
C ASN A 71 22.49 22.79 40.80
N ASN A 72 23.56 22.92 40.01
CA ASN A 72 24.87 23.26 40.59
C ASN A 72 25.08 24.77 40.75
N THR A 73 24.07 25.60 40.42
CA THR A 73 24.11 27.05 40.54
C THR A 73 23.91 27.51 41.98
N SER A 74 24.37 28.72 42.30
CA SER A 74 24.19 29.36 43.61
C SER A 74 22.82 30.01 43.79
N SER A 75 21.98 30.02 42.75
CA SER A 75 20.61 30.58 42.75
C SER A 75 19.56 29.48 42.54
N PRO A 76 18.32 29.64 43.04
CA PRO A 76 17.25 28.73 42.68
C PRO A 76 16.93 28.81 41.18
N ILE A 77 16.59 27.68 40.57
CA ILE A 77 16.23 27.58 39.15
C ILE A 77 14.83 27.01 38.99
N ASN A 78 14.08 27.49 38.00
CA ASN A 78 12.83 26.86 37.58
C ASN A 78 13.13 25.88 36.44
N ALA A 79 12.67 24.64 36.58
CA ALA A 79 12.81 23.60 35.55
C ALA A 79 11.45 23.01 35.15
N SER A 80 11.24 22.74 33.86
CA SER A 80 10.14 21.90 33.36
C SER A 80 10.66 20.84 32.39
N VAL A 81 10.02 19.68 32.38
CA VAL A 81 10.34 18.58 31.47
C VAL A 81 9.19 18.38 30.50
N GLU A 82 9.48 18.44 29.20
CA GLU A 82 8.48 18.39 28.15
C GLU A 82 8.89 17.42 27.03
N VAL A 83 7.88 16.85 26.38
CA VAL A 83 8.05 16.01 25.18
C VAL A 83 7.47 16.74 23.97
N LEU A 84 8.27 16.92 22.94
CA LEU A 84 7.81 17.47 21.66
C LEU A 84 7.38 16.34 20.73
N GLY A 85 6.07 16.26 20.46
CA GLY A 85 5.55 15.52 19.32
C GLY A 85 5.59 13.99 19.37
N CYS A 86 5.90 13.34 20.51
CA CYS A 86 5.72 11.88 20.64
C CYS A 86 4.49 11.54 21.48
N ALA A 87 3.53 10.85 20.87
CA ALA A 87 2.45 10.17 21.60
C ALA A 87 2.99 8.99 22.44
N CYS A 88 4.17 8.49 22.10
CA CYS A 88 4.83 7.34 22.71
C CYS A 88 5.50 7.64 24.06
N LEU A 89 5.79 8.91 24.36
CA LEU A 89 6.63 9.30 25.49
C LEU A 89 5.89 10.33 26.34
N LYS A 90 5.75 10.06 27.64
CA LYS A 90 4.95 10.87 28.55
C LYS A 90 5.71 11.16 29.83
N VAL A 91 5.80 12.42 30.22
CA VAL A 91 6.36 12.82 31.52
C VAL A 91 5.32 12.55 32.61
N ILE A 92 5.69 11.75 33.61
CA ILE A 92 4.86 11.48 34.79
C ILE A 92 5.11 12.56 35.86
N SER A 93 6.37 12.96 36.04
CA SER A 93 6.80 13.93 37.04
C SER A 93 8.11 14.62 36.58
N PRO A 94 8.31 15.91 36.85
CA PRO A 94 7.31 16.88 37.29
C PRO A 94 6.35 17.25 36.13
N LYS A 95 5.06 17.43 36.42
CA LYS A 95 4.04 17.81 35.40
C LYS A 95 4.01 19.30 35.11
N GLU A 96 4.51 20.10 36.03
CA GLU A 96 4.54 21.56 35.97
C GLU A 96 5.96 22.04 36.28
N LYS A 97 6.18 23.36 36.17
CA LYS A 97 7.46 23.98 36.53
C LYS A 97 7.73 23.78 38.01
N VAL A 98 8.92 23.29 38.34
CA VAL A 98 9.38 23.10 39.72
C VAL A 98 10.59 23.97 39.98
N GLU A 99 10.61 24.62 41.14
CA GLU A 99 11.76 25.37 41.62
C GLU A 99 12.74 24.42 42.33
N ILE A 100 13.99 24.38 41.85
CA ILE A 100 15.07 23.55 42.38
C ILE A 100 16.02 24.46 43.17
N PRO A 101 16.16 24.27 44.51
CA PRO A 101 17.07 25.06 45.32
C PRO A 101 18.54 24.95 44.87
N PRO A 102 19.41 25.90 45.26
CA PRO A 102 20.84 25.83 45.01
C PRO A 102 21.44 24.51 45.53
N TYR A 103 22.27 23.86 44.71
CA TYR A 103 22.93 22.59 45.02
C TYR A 103 22.00 21.41 45.36
N ALA A 104 20.72 21.51 44.97
CA ALA A 104 19.72 20.45 45.16
C ALA A 104 19.43 19.70 43.85
N SER A 105 18.77 18.54 43.98
CA SER A 105 18.36 17.71 42.86
C SER A 105 16.86 17.45 42.86
N GLN A 106 16.25 17.44 41.67
CA GLN A 106 14.86 17.10 41.44
C GLN A 106 14.75 15.85 40.56
N GLU A 107 14.00 14.84 41.00
CA GLU A 107 13.72 13.65 40.19
C GLU A 107 12.68 13.94 39.10
N ALA A 108 12.93 13.41 37.91
CA ALA A 108 12.05 13.42 36.76
C ALA A 108 11.78 12.00 36.28
N THR A 109 10.51 11.66 36.09
CA THR A 109 10.00 10.34 35.72
C THR A 109 9.27 10.42 34.39
N PHE A 110 9.53 9.48 33.48
CA PHE A 110 8.81 9.36 32.21
C PHE A 110 8.37 7.92 31.92
N GLU A 111 7.30 7.78 31.15
CA GLU A 111 6.78 6.52 30.60
C GLU A 111 7.03 6.49 29.09
N LEU A 112 7.58 5.39 28.59
CA LEU A 112 7.66 5.05 27.17
C LEU A 112 6.68 3.92 26.87
N ASP A 113 5.75 4.16 25.95
CA ASP A 113 4.84 3.18 25.37
C ASP A 113 5.41 2.71 24.02
N THR A 114 5.82 1.44 23.94
CA THR A 114 6.42 0.86 22.73
C THR A 114 5.38 0.38 21.71
N THR A 115 4.08 0.58 21.95
CA THR A 115 3.02 0.18 21.02
C THR A 115 3.20 0.83 19.64
N GLY A 116 3.34 0.03 18.59
CA GLY A 116 3.56 0.51 17.21
C GLY A 116 4.96 1.03 16.89
N LEU A 117 5.94 0.87 17.80
CA LEU A 117 7.36 1.13 17.53
C LEU A 117 8.08 -0.18 17.16
N ILE A 118 9.00 -0.14 16.18
CA ILE A 118 9.75 -1.34 15.74
C ILE A 118 11.17 -0.91 15.31
N GLY A 119 12.19 -1.59 15.83
CA GLY A 119 13.59 -1.35 15.50
C GLY A 119 14.26 -0.33 16.42
N GLU A 120 15.34 0.30 15.94
CA GLU A 120 16.11 1.30 16.69
C GLU A 120 15.32 2.62 16.78
N GLU A 121 14.91 2.97 18.00
CA GLU A 121 14.15 4.17 18.27
C GLU A 121 14.97 5.14 19.13
N SER A 122 14.97 6.43 18.74
CA SER A 122 15.60 7.51 19.50
C SER A 122 14.60 8.64 19.68
N LYS A 123 14.21 8.89 20.94
CA LYS A 123 13.27 9.95 21.33
C LYS A 123 13.98 10.96 22.23
N PHE A 124 13.40 12.15 22.38
CA PHE A 124 14.04 13.23 23.13
C PHE A 124 13.10 13.83 24.16
N LEU A 125 13.63 14.01 25.37
CA LEU A 125 13.05 14.81 26.44
C LEU A 125 13.76 16.16 26.48
N TYR A 126 13.00 17.23 26.63
CA TYR A 126 13.52 18.59 26.72
C TYR A 126 13.32 19.11 28.13
N ILE A 127 14.39 19.60 28.73
CA ILE A 127 14.38 20.22 30.06
C ILE A 127 14.62 21.71 29.86
N TYR A 128 13.58 22.50 30.07
CA TYR A 128 13.69 23.96 30.03
C TYR A 128 14.07 24.45 31.41
N THR A 129 15.10 25.28 31.49
CA THR A 129 15.54 25.88 32.76
C THR A 129 15.53 27.41 32.65
N SER A 130 15.39 28.09 33.79
CA SER A 130 15.53 29.55 33.86
C SER A 130 16.98 30.03 33.93
N ASP A 131 17.96 29.13 33.78
CA ASP A 131 19.37 29.50 33.75
C ASP A 131 19.71 30.24 32.44
N ALA A 132 20.58 31.25 32.54
CA ALA A 132 20.99 32.07 31.41
C ALA A 132 22.00 31.36 30.49
N VAL A 133 22.71 30.36 31.01
CA VAL A 133 23.73 29.60 30.27
C VAL A 133 23.11 28.37 29.62
N ASP A 134 22.42 27.52 30.39
CA ASP A 134 21.82 26.27 29.90
C ASP A 134 20.28 26.30 29.96
N SER A 135 19.67 27.18 29.18
CA SER A 135 18.20 27.36 29.14
C SER A 135 17.44 26.12 28.61
N LEU A 136 18.13 25.21 27.92
CA LEU A 136 17.55 24.00 27.33
C LEU A 136 18.54 22.83 27.36
N LEU A 137 18.22 21.79 28.11
CA LEU A 137 18.93 20.52 28.06
C LEU A 137 18.10 19.49 27.27
N ARG A 138 18.78 18.68 26.45
CA ARG A 138 18.16 17.61 25.67
C ARG A 138 18.65 16.27 26.19
N VAL A 139 17.72 15.41 26.60
CA VAL A 139 17.99 14.04 27.01
C VAL A 139 17.50 13.09 25.92
N GLU A 140 18.39 12.24 25.42
CA GLU A 140 18.10 11.24 24.39
C GLU A 140 17.73 9.89 25.03
N VAL A 141 16.57 9.34 24.66
CA VAL A 141 16.10 8.02 25.08
C VAL A 141 16.25 7.06 23.91
N LYS A 142 17.13 6.06 24.04
CA LYS A 142 17.41 5.03 23.04
C LYS A 142 16.81 3.70 23.47
N THR A 143 16.21 3.00 22.53
CA THR A 143 15.76 1.62 22.73
C THR A 143 15.71 0.87 21.41
N HIS A 144 15.97 -0.44 21.47
CA HIS A 144 15.69 -1.35 20.36
C HIS A 144 14.37 -2.07 20.62
N VAL A 145 13.34 -1.77 19.82
CA VAL A 145 12.02 -2.39 19.98
C VAL A 145 11.93 -3.68 19.17
N ALA A 146 11.93 -4.81 19.87
CA ALA A 146 11.79 -6.14 19.28
C ALA A 146 10.32 -6.41 18.93
N ALA A 147 10.05 -6.77 17.66
CA ALA A 147 8.70 -7.06 17.19
C ALA A 147 8.12 -8.31 17.88
N GLN A 148 6.96 -8.18 18.55
CA GLN A 148 6.24 -9.32 19.10
C GLN A 148 5.46 -10.05 18.01
N LYS A 149 6.04 -11.12 17.46
CA LYS A 149 5.59 -11.81 16.24
C LYS A 149 4.19 -12.46 16.33
N GLN A 150 3.63 -12.73 17.51
CA GLN A 150 2.44 -13.60 17.64
C GLN A 150 1.10 -12.85 17.71
N THR A 151 1.00 -11.75 18.45
CA THR A 151 -0.27 -11.04 18.71
C THR A 151 -0.71 -10.11 17.58
N PHE A 152 0.24 -9.50 16.86
CA PHE A 152 -0.05 -8.64 15.70
C PHE A 152 -0.50 -9.46 14.48
N ILE A 153 0.11 -10.63 14.27
CA ILE A 153 -0.20 -11.50 13.12
C ILE A 153 -1.64 -12.02 13.20
N ASP A 154 -2.15 -12.43 14.36
CA ASP A 154 -3.49 -13.03 14.44
C ASP A 154 -4.61 -12.02 14.20
N ARG A 155 -4.56 -10.85 14.84
CA ARG A 155 -5.55 -9.77 14.59
C ARG A 155 -5.47 -9.22 13.16
N PHE A 156 -4.27 -9.07 12.61
CA PHE A 156 -4.11 -8.60 11.23
C PHE A 156 -4.50 -9.68 10.20
N SER A 157 -4.34 -10.97 10.53
CA SER A 157 -4.74 -12.09 9.66
C SER A 157 -6.24 -12.22 9.52
N ASP A 158 -7.00 -11.99 10.59
CA ASP A 158 -8.47 -12.03 10.53
C ASP A 158 -9.04 -10.86 9.73
N PHE A 159 -8.52 -9.65 9.95
CA PHE A 159 -8.93 -8.47 9.19
C PHE A 159 -8.53 -8.58 7.71
N SER A 160 -7.32 -9.07 7.42
CA SER A 160 -6.86 -9.27 6.05
C SER A 160 -7.61 -10.41 5.35
N ALA A 161 -7.95 -11.51 6.03
CA ALA A 161 -8.76 -12.58 5.44
C ALA A 161 -10.12 -12.06 4.98
N LEU A 162 -10.87 -11.38 5.86
CA LEU A 162 -12.18 -10.81 5.50
C LEU A 162 -12.05 -9.80 4.34
N ALA A 163 -11.03 -8.95 4.36
CA ALA A 163 -10.75 -8.01 3.28
C ALA A 163 -10.48 -8.72 1.95
N ILE A 164 -9.72 -9.82 1.96
CA ILE A 164 -9.37 -10.59 0.76
C ILE A 164 -10.59 -11.33 0.20
N LEU A 165 -11.41 -11.93 1.07
CA LEU A 165 -12.64 -12.59 0.66
C LEU A 165 -13.62 -11.60 0.03
N SER A 166 -13.86 -10.47 0.70
CA SER A 166 -14.76 -9.43 0.22
C SER A 166 -14.23 -8.79 -1.07
N ALA A 167 -12.94 -8.50 -1.16
CA ALA A 167 -12.34 -7.96 -2.38
C ALA A 167 -12.51 -8.91 -3.57
N GLY A 168 -12.22 -10.21 -3.41
CA GLY A 168 -12.41 -11.20 -4.48
C GLY A 168 -13.87 -11.33 -4.91
N LEU A 169 -14.80 -11.32 -3.95
CA LEU A 169 -16.24 -11.41 -4.27
C LEU A 169 -16.77 -10.15 -4.95
N ILE A 170 -16.34 -8.96 -4.51
CA ILE A 170 -16.68 -7.68 -5.14
C ILE A 170 -16.15 -7.66 -6.58
N ASP A 171 -14.92 -8.14 -6.78
CA ASP A 171 -14.32 -8.26 -8.10
C ASP A 171 -15.12 -9.22 -8.98
N GLY A 172 -15.59 -10.36 -8.47
CA GLY A 172 -16.41 -11.31 -9.23
C GLY A 172 -17.83 -10.84 -9.60
N ILE A 173 -18.36 -9.79 -8.95
CA ILE A 173 -19.72 -9.25 -9.19
C ILE A 173 -19.67 -7.94 -10.01
N ASN A 174 -18.54 -7.65 -10.63
CA ASN A 174 -18.38 -6.43 -11.43
C ASN A 174 -19.30 -6.42 -12.69
N PRO A 175 -19.59 -5.24 -13.28
CA PRO A 175 -20.43 -5.13 -14.47
C PRO A 175 -19.93 -5.89 -15.73
N CYS A 176 -18.62 -6.05 -15.90
CA CYS A 176 -18.04 -6.90 -16.96
C CYS A 176 -18.31 -8.38 -16.67
N ALA A 177 -18.03 -8.86 -15.45
CA ALA A 177 -18.29 -10.23 -15.02
C ALA A 177 -19.76 -10.60 -15.22
N PHE A 178 -20.69 -9.67 -14.96
CA PHE A 178 -22.10 -9.88 -15.26
C PHE A 178 -22.36 -10.17 -16.74
N THR A 179 -21.71 -9.42 -17.64
CA THR A 179 -21.81 -9.67 -19.09
C THR A 179 -21.23 -11.04 -19.46
N VAL A 180 -20.13 -11.44 -18.82
CA VAL A 180 -19.53 -12.76 -18.97
C VAL A 180 -20.47 -13.86 -18.50
N MET A 181 -21.10 -13.73 -17.34
CA MET A 181 -22.08 -14.68 -16.82
C MET A 181 -23.26 -14.86 -17.80
N VAL A 182 -23.80 -13.76 -18.36
CA VAL A 182 -24.88 -13.82 -19.36
C VAL A 182 -24.42 -14.49 -20.65
N PHE A 183 -23.21 -14.16 -21.12
CA PHE A 183 -22.60 -14.82 -22.28
C PHE A 183 -22.43 -16.32 -22.04
N PHE A 184 -21.92 -16.70 -20.86
CA PHE A 184 -21.70 -18.08 -20.47
C PHE A 184 -23.00 -18.89 -20.40
N VAL A 185 -24.06 -18.34 -19.78
CA VAL A 185 -25.40 -18.98 -19.79
C VAL A 185 -25.93 -19.14 -21.21
N SER A 186 -25.77 -18.11 -22.05
CA SER A 186 -26.17 -18.17 -23.46
C SER A 186 -25.40 -19.27 -24.20
N PHE A 187 -24.08 -19.34 -23.99
CA PHE A 187 -23.21 -20.34 -24.57
C PHE A 187 -23.64 -21.75 -24.17
N LEU A 188 -23.84 -22.03 -22.87
CA LEU A 188 -24.33 -23.32 -22.38
C LEU A 188 -25.69 -23.73 -22.97
N ALA A 189 -26.59 -22.77 -23.19
CA ALA A 189 -27.87 -23.03 -23.83
C ALA A 189 -27.73 -23.43 -25.31
N PHE A 190 -26.65 -23.01 -25.99
CA PHE A 190 -26.38 -23.37 -27.38
C PHE A 190 -25.65 -24.71 -27.54
N THR A 191 -24.85 -25.14 -26.56
CA THR A 191 -23.98 -26.34 -26.68
C THR A 191 -24.73 -27.67 -26.72
N GLY A 192 -26.04 -27.70 -26.43
CA GLY A 192 -26.92 -28.84 -26.63
C GLY A 192 -27.32 -29.59 -25.35
N TYR A 193 -28.45 -30.30 -25.40
CA TYR A 193 -29.21 -30.79 -24.24
C TYR A 193 -28.60 -31.94 -23.43
N ARG A 194 -27.45 -32.50 -23.82
CA ARG A 194 -26.84 -33.62 -23.07
C ARG A 194 -26.21 -33.06 -21.79
N ARG A 195 -26.73 -33.48 -20.63
CA ARG A 195 -26.23 -33.03 -19.30
C ARG A 195 -24.73 -33.21 -19.11
N ARG A 196 -24.14 -34.28 -19.69
CA ARG A 196 -22.68 -34.51 -19.63
C ARG A 196 -21.89 -33.43 -20.37
N ASP A 197 -22.35 -33.01 -21.54
CA ASP A 197 -21.64 -32.03 -22.37
C ASP A 197 -21.71 -30.63 -21.74
N LEU A 198 -22.86 -30.27 -21.13
CA LEU A 198 -22.98 -29.05 -20.32
C LEU A 198 -21.98 -29.04 -19.15
N ILE A 199 -21.81 -30.16 -18.45
CA ILE A 199 -20.89 -30.25 -17.31
C ILE A 199 -19.45 -30.05 -17.77
N VAL A 200 -19.03 -30.79 -18.81
CA VAL A 200 -17.66 -30.72 -19.32
C VAL A 200 -17.35 -29.30 -19.80
N VAL A 201 -18.21 -28.72 -20.62
CA VAL A 201 -18.00 -27.39 -21.20
C VAL A 201 -18.03 -26.30 -20.13
N GLY A 202 -18.95 -26.38 -19.17
CA GLY A 202 -19.04 -25.42 -18.08
C GLY A 202 -17.82 -25.45 -17.16
N ILE A 203 -17.38 -26.65 -16.76
CA ILE A 203 -16.18 -26.81 -15.93
C ILE A 203 -14.93 -26.32 -16.69
N LEU A 204 -14.77 -26.67 -17.96
CA LEU A 204 -13.62 -26.23 -18.76
C LEU A 204 -13.58 -24.71 -18.92
N PHE A 205 -14.73 -24.07 -19.12
CA PHE A 205 -14.80 -22.61 -19.18
C PHE A 205 -14.41 -21.96 -17.85
N ILE A 206 -14.98 -22.41 -16.72
CA ILE A 206 -14.67 -21.89 -15.38
C ILE A 206 -13.19 -22.10 -15.05
N LEU A 207 -12.67 -23.29 -15.34
CA LEU A 207 -11.27 -23.64 -15.13
C LEU A 207 -10.34 -22.79 -16.00
N SER A 208 -10.72 -22.53 -17.25
CA SER A 208 -9.99 -21.62 -18.14
C SER A 208 -9.90 -20.22 -17.53
N VAL A 209 -11.02 -19.67 -17.04
CA VAL A 209 -11.06 -18.34 -16.42
C VAL A 209 -10.19 -18.31 -15.16
N TYR A 210 -10.36 -19.29 -14.27
CA TYR A 210 -9.58 -19.39 -13.03
C TYR A 210 -8.08 -19.49 -13.30
N ILE A 211 -7.65 -20.39 -14.19
CA ILE A 211 -6.23 -20.57 -14.53
C ILE A 211 -5.67 -19.32 -15.20
N THR A 212 -6.41 -18.70 -16.12
CA THR A 212 -5.95 -17.50 -16.83
C THR A 212 -5.71 -16.36 -15.83
N TYR A 213 -6.66 -16.11 -14.92
CA TYR A 213 -6.49 -15.14 -13.85
C TYR A 213 -5.31 -15.49 -12.93
N MET A 214 -5.21 -16.74 -12.49
CA MET A 214 -4.11 -17.19 -11.66
C MET A 214 -2.73 -16.98 -12.34
N LEU A 215 -2.61 -17.30 -13.63
CA LEU A 215 -1.40 -17.09 -14.42
C LEU A 215 -1.09 -15.60 -14.61
N ILE A 216 -2.11 -14.77 -14.85
CA ILE A 216 -1.95 -13.32 -14.93
C ILE A 216 -1.43 -12.79 -13.59
N GLY A 217 -2.05 -13.14 -12.47
CA GLY A 217 -1.64 -12.69 -11.14
C GLY A 217 -0.20 -13.09 -10.77
N LEU A 218 0.20 -14.32 -11.09
CA LEU A 218 1.56 -14.82 -10.83
C LEU A 218 2.60 -14.27 -11.83
N GLY A 219 2.23 -14.17 -13.11
CA GLY A 219 3.12 -13.82 -14.22
C GLY A 219 3.32 -12.32 -14.40
N PHE A 220 2.28 -11.50 -14.22
CA PHE A 220 2.39 -10.05 -14.33
C PHE A 220 3.19 -9.46 -13.16
N PHE A 221 3.08 -9.99 -11.94
CA PHE A 221 3.73 -9.38 -10.78
C PHE A 221 5.26 -9.38 -10.87
N LYS A 222 5.86 -10.45 -11.43
CA LYS A 222 7.31 -10.56 -11.61
C LYS A 222 7.83 -9.64 -12.72
N THR A 223 7.05 -9.47 -13.79
CA THR A 223 7.43 -8.65 -14.96
C THR A 223 7.19 -7.16 -14.72
N ILE A 224 6.10 -6.79 -14.03
CA ILE A 224 5.75 -5.40 -13.70
C ILE A 224 6.84 -4.73 -12.84
N ARG A 225 7.47 -5.46 -11.92
CA ARG A 225 8.47 -4.91 -11.00
C ARG A 225 9.83 -4.64 -11.64
N SER A 226 10.10 -5.22 -12.82
CA SER A 226 11.41 -5.18 -13.48
C SER A 226 11.55 -4.06 -14.51
N LEU A 227 10.47 -3.34 -14.83
CA LEU A 227 10.46 -2.35 -15.91
C LEU A 227 10.08 -0.97 -15.35
N GLU A 228 11.06 -0.08 -15.15
CA GLU A 228 10.83 1.32 -14.81
C GLU A 228 10.00 2.06 -15.88
N SER A 229 9.96 1.55 -17.12
CA SER A 229 9.05 2.01 -18.18
C SER A 229 7.56 1.69 -17.95
N PHE A 230 7.23 0.84 -16.98
CA PHE A 230 5.85 0.42 -16.72
C PHE A 230 5.00 1.54 -16.08
N VAL A 231 5.58 2.47 -15.32
CA VAL A 231 4.83 3.59 -14.73
C VAL A 231 4.23 4.49 -15.82
N ARG A 232 5.00 4.76 -16.89
CA ARG A 232 4.53 5.54 -18.03
C ARG A 232 3.48 4.78 -18.84
N PHE A 233 3.70 3.48 -19.08
CA PHE A 233 2.73 2.62 -19.76
C PHE A 233 1.41 2.52 -18.96
N SER A 234 1.51 2.37 -17.63
CA SER A 234 0.38 2.30 -16.71
C SER A 234 -0.45 3.57 -16.78
N HIS A 235 0.16 4.76 -16.83
CA HIS A 235 -0.59 6.01 -17.02
C HIS A 235 -1.33 6.12 -18.35
N ILE A 236 -0.74 5.65 -19.45
CA ILE A 236 -1.44 5.58 -20.76
C ILE A 236 -2.59 4.58 -20.67
N PHE A 237 -2.33 3.41 -20.08
CA PHE A 237 -3.30 2.33 -19.92
C PHE A 237 -4.50 2.75 -19.06
N TYR A 238 -4.26 3.40 -17.92
CA TYR A 238 -5.30 3.96 -17.05
C TYR A 238 -6.15 5.02 -17.76
N ARG A 239 -5.54 5.90 -18.56
CA ARG A 239 -6.27 6.88 -19.39
C ARG A 239 -7.12 6.20 -20.46
N SER A 240 -6.59 5.19 -21.13
CA SER A 240 -7.35 4.42 -22.13
C SER A 240 -8.55 3.71 -21.50
N ILE A 241 -8.40 3.13 -20.30
CA ILE A 241 -9.52 2.50 -19.57
C ILE A 241 -10.54 3.56 -19.12
N ALA A 242 -10.10 4.72 -18.63
CA ALA A 242 -11.02 5.79 -18.26
C ALA A 242 -11.87 6.26 -19.46
N VAL A 243 -11.23 6.49 -20.62
CA VAL A 243 -11.95 6.84 -21.86
C VAL A 243 -12.92 5.73 -22.26
N PHE A 244 -12.47 4.47 -22.23
CA PHE A 244 -13.34 3.32 -22.53
C PHE A 244 -14.55 3.25 -21.58
N ALA A 245 -14.35 3.47 -20.28
CA ALA A 245 -15.40 3.51 -19.28
C ALA A 245 -16.41 4.63 -19.55
N PHE A 246 -15.95 5.83 -19.94
CA PHE A 246 -16.84 6.92 -20.35
C PHE A 246 -17.64 6.58 -21.60
N VAL A 247 -17.02 5.96 -22.61
CA VAL A 247 -17.71 5.53 -23.83
C VAL A 247 -18.78 4.50 -23.50
N VAL A 248 -18.43 3.45 -22.76
CA VAL A 248 -19.37 2.39 -22.35
C VAL A 248 -20.47 2.95 -21.45
N GLY A 249 -20.14 3.84 -20.51
CA GLY A 249 -21.10 4.49 -19.63
C GLY A 249 -22.11 5.34 -20.40
N THR A 250 -21.63 6.18 -21.32
CA THR A 250 -22.47 7.05 -22.17
C THR A 250 -23.36 6.22 -23.09
N LEU A 251 -22.83 5.16 -23.69
CA LEU A 251 -23.60 4.23 -24.50
C LEU A 251 -24.69 3.51 -23.69
N ASN A 252 -24.43 3.15 -22.42
CA ASN A 252 -25.46 2.57 -21.54
C ASN A 252 -26.54 3.59 -21.14
N ILE A 253 -26.21 4.88 -20.99
CA ILE A 253 -27.21 5.96 -20.81
C ILE A 253 -28.08 6.09 -22.06
N TYR A 254 -27.46 6.13 -23.24
CA TYR A 254 -28.19 6.19 -24.50
C TYR A 254 -29.14 4.99 -24.65
N ASP A 255 -28.64 3.78 -24.39
CA ASP A 255 -29.40 2.54 -24.39
C ASP A 255 -30.57 2.56 -23.40
N PHE A 256 -30.37 3.12 -22.20
CA PHE A 256 -31.44 3.32 -21.22
C PHE A 256 -32.52 4.26 -21.76
N TRP A 257 -32.13 5.40 -22.33
CA TRP A 257 -33.06 6.41 -22.84
C TRP A 257 -33.88 5.88 -24.03
N VAL A 258 -33.22 5.17 -24.96
CA VAL A 258 -33.89 4.48 -26.07
C VAL A 258 -34.84 3.41 -25.53
N TYR A 259 -34.39 2.54 -24.63
CA TYR A 259 -35.23 1.47 -24.09
C TYR A 259 -36.47 2.00 -23.34
N VAL A 260 -36.35 3.09 -22.59
CA VAL A 260 -37.48 3.75 -21.92
C VAL A 260 -38.48 4.31 -22.93
N LYS A 261 -38.01 4.89 -24.06
CA LYS A 261 -38.88 5.43 -25.12
C LYS A 261 -39.52 4.36 -26.00
N THR A 262 -38.77 3.37 -26.48
CA THR A 262 -39.27 2.40 -27.45
C THR A 262 -39.86 1.15 -26.82
N LYS A 263 -39.58 0.84 -25.55
CA LYS A 263 -39.90 -0.43 -24.85
C LYS A 263 -39.47 -1.71 -25.58
N ASN A 264 -38.79 -1.59 -26.72
CA ASN A 264 -38.31 -2.68 -27.54
C ASN A 264 -36.82 -2.91 -27.27
N PRO A 265 -36.42 -4.11 -26.77
CA PRO A 265 -35.01 -4.45 -26.55
C PRO A 265 -34.21 -4.54 -27.86
N GLU A 266 -34.88 -4.46 -29.01
CA GLU A 266 -34.28 -4.51 -30.35
C GLU A 266 -33.70 -3.17 -30.85
N ASN A 267 -33.81 -2.05 -30.13
CA ASN A 267 -33.22 -0.78 -30.56
C ASN A 267 -32.01 -0.32 -29.72
N VAL A 268 -31.53 -1.19 -28.83
CA VAL A 268 -30.37 -0.96 -27.96
C VAL A 268 -29.06 -1.14 -28.77
N ILE A 269 -28.08 -0.23 -28.61
CA ILE A 269 -26.80 -0.22 -29.35
C ILE A 269 -25.82 -1.22 -28.77
N ILE A 270 -25.66 -1.27 -27.43
CA ILE A 270 -24.83 -2.31 -26.80
C ILE A 270 -25.68 -3.58 -26.69
N LYS A 271 -25.80 -4.24 -27.84
CA LYS A 271 -26.15 -5.65 -27.93
C LYS A 271 -24.86 -6.42 -28.13
N LEU A 272 -24.83 -7.62 -27.57
CA LEU A 272 -23.93 -8.65 -28.07
C LEU A 272 -24.17 -8.75 -29.58
N PRO A 273 -23.18 -8.46 -30.44
CA PRO A 273 -23.40 -8.26 -31.86
C PRO A 273 -24.04 -9.52 -32.44
N PHE A 274 -25.23 -9.33 -33.02
CA PHE A 274 -25.97 -10.38 -33.71
C PHE A 274 -25.12 -11.03 -34.83
N LEU A 275 -24.13 -10.30 -35.34
CA LEU A 275 -23.13 -10.77 -36.30
C LEU A 275 -22.19 -11.83 -35.73
N ILE A 276 -21.78 -11.77 -34.46
CA ILE A 276 -21.00 -12.83 -33.81
C ILE A 276 -21.91 -14.03 -33.50
N LYS A 277 -23.15 -13.77 -33.06
CA LYS A 277 -24.19 -14.80 -32.89
C LYS A 277 -24.45 -15.54 -34.21
N ARG A 278 -24.54 -14.84 -35.36
CA ARG A 278 -24.76 -15.43 -36.68
C ARG A 278 -23.55 -16.14 -37.28
N LYS A 279 -22.33 -15.62 -37.09
CA LYS A 279 -21.11 -16.26 -37.61
C LYS A 279 -20.76 -17.53 -36.84
N ILE A 280 -20.99 -17.55 -35.52
CA ILE A 280 -20.97 -18.79 -34.74
C ILE A 280 -22.13 -19.72 -35.16
N GLN A 281 -23.32 -19.18 -35.47
CA GLN A 281 -24.45 -19.96 -35.98
C GLN A 281 -24.24 -20.60 -37.37
N SER A 282 -23.38 -20.08 -38.25
CA SER A 282 -23.15 -20.75 -39.56
C SER A 282 -22.01 -21.76 -39.49
N VAL A 283 -20.95 -21.47 -38.74
CA VAL A 283 -19.78 -22.37 -38.62
C VAL A 283 -20.09 -23.58 -37.74
N ILE A 284 -21.01 -23.48 -36.77
CA ILE A 284 -21.33 -24.59 -35.87
C ILE A 284 -22.58 -25.39 -36.28
N ARG A 285 -23.53 -24.78 -37.01
CA ARG A 285 -24.80 -25.45 -37.35
C ARG A 285 -24.71 -26.38 -38.57
N GLN A 286 -23.75 -26.20 -39.48
CA GLN A 286 -23.66 -27.08 -40.66
C GLN A 286 -22.70 -28.27 -40.47
N ASP A 287 -21.65 -28.15 -39.65
CA ASP A 287 -20.66 -29.22 -39.49
C ASP A 287 -20.84 -30.09 -38.23
N PHE A 288 -21.45 -29.58 -37.15
CA PHE A 288 -21.47 -30.31 -35.86
C PHE A 288 -22.75 -31.13 -35.58
N ILE A 289 -23.82 -30.94 -36.35
CA ILE A 289 -25.09 -31.67 -36.14
C ILE A 289 -25.07 -33.05 -36.83
N LYS A 290 -24.13 -33.30 -37.75
CA LYS A 290 -24.07 -34.55 -38.52
C LYS A 290 -23.30 -35.68 -37.85
N ASP A 291 -22.37 -35.40 -36.94
CA ASP A 291 -21.51 -36.44 -36.35
C ASP A 291 -21.95 -36.76 -34.91
N LYS A 292 -23.11 -37.42 -34.82
CA LYS A 292 -23.84 -37.70 -33.57
C LYS A 292 -23.25 -38.88 -32.78
N ASP A 293 -22.16 -39.49 -33.24
CA ASP A 293 -21.73 -40.83 -32.81
C ASP A 293 -20.23 -41.01 -32.47
N SER A 294 -19.46 -39.93 -32.21
CA SER A 294 -18.05 -40.11 -31.83
C SER A 294 -17.59 -39.15 -30.73
N ASN A 295 -16.79 -39.68 -29.80
CA ASN A 295 -15.96 -38.94 -28.82
C ASN A 295 -15.11 -37.81 -29.46
N ARG A 296 -15.02 -37.75 -30.80
CA ARG A 296 -14.39 -36.68 -31.57
C ARG A 296 -15.15 -35.35 -31.58
N ALA A 297 -16.44 -35.31 -31.25
CA ALA A 297 -17.21 -34.06 -31.17
C ALA A 297 -16.98 -33.25 -29.87
N LEU A 298 -16.49 -33.89 -28.80
CA LEU A 298 -16.23 -33.24 -27.51
C LEU A 298 -14.96 -32.36 -27.52
N VAL A 299 -13.91 -32.80 -28.22
CA VAL A 299 -12.62 -32.09 -28.32
C VAL A 299 -12.74 -30.67 -28.92
N PRO A 300 -13.40 -30.45 -30.07
CA PRO A 300 -13.53 -29.11 -30.65
C PRO A 300 -14.38 -28.17 -29.78
N VAL A 301 -15.41 -28.68 -29.11
CA VAL A 301 -16.26 -27.89 -28.21
C VAL A 301 -15.51 -27.55 -26.91
N ALA A 302 -14.74 -28.49 -26.38
CA ALA A 302 -13.84 -28.27 -25.25
C ALA A 302 -12.80 -27.19 -25.58
N LEU A 303 -12.16 -27.26 -26.75
CA LEU A 303 -11.19 -26.26 -27.19
C LEU A 303 -11.84 -24.88 -27.35
N ALA A 304 -13.02 -24.81 -27.97
CA ALA A 304 -13.76 -23.56 -28.08
C ALA A 304 -14.09 -22.95 -26.71
N SER A 305 -14.48 -23.76 -25.73
CA SER A 305 -14.77 -23.30 -24.36
C SER A 305 -13.52 -22.77 -23.64
N LEU A 306 -12.37 -23.45 -23.79
CA LEU A 306 -11.09 -23.02 -23.24
C LEU A 306 -10.65 -21.68 -23.86
N SER A 307 -10.70 -21.57 -25.19
CA SER A 307 -10.33 -20.34 -25.91
C SER A 307 -11.27 -19.18 -25.58
N CYS A 308 -12.58 -19.43 -25.47
CA CYS A 308 -13.53 -18.40 -25.06
C CYS A 308 -13.26 -17.94 -23.63
N GLY A 309 -13.07 -18.86 -22.67
CA GLY A 309 -12.77 -18.51 -21.28
C GLY A 309 -11.48 -17.68 -21.16
N PHE A 310 -10.43 -18.06 -21.88
CA PHE A 310 -9.17 -17.33 -21.92
C PHE A 310 -9.33 -15.91 -22.48
N LEU A 311 -9.96 -15.76 -23.65
CA LEU A 311 -10.15 -14.46 -24.29
C LEU A 311 -11.02 -13.53 -23.44
N VAL A 312 -12.07 -14.08 -22.83
CA VAL A 312 -12.95 -13.35 -21.93
C VAL A 312 -12.20 -12.88 -20.68
N SER A 313 -11.35 -13.72 -20.10
CA SER A 313 -10.53 -13.35 -18.93
C SER A 313 -9.56 -12.21 -19.23
N ILE A 314 -8.96 -12.21 -20.42
CA ILE A 314 -8.11 -11.11 -20.88
C ILE A 314 -8.94 -9.83 -20.99
N LEU A 315 -10.14 -9.90 -21.58
CA LEU A 315 -11.02 -8.74 -21.69
C LEU A 315 -11.45 -8.21 -20.31
N GLU A 316 -11.73 -9.11 -19.38
CA GLU A 316 -12.15 -8.78 -18.03
C GLU A 316 -11.02 -8.11 -17.23
N LEU A 317 -9.77 -8.53 -17.42
CA LEU A 317 -8.60 -7.89 -16.80
C LEU A 317 -8.53 -6.39 -17.08
N PHE A 318 -9.00 -5.91 -18.23
CA PHE A 318 -8.99 -4.47 -18.52
C PHE A 318 -9.95 -3.67 -17.64
N CYS A 319 -11.04 -4.27 -17.14
CA CYS A 319 -11.97 -3.60 -16.23
C CYS A 319 -11.79 -3.96 -14.76
N THR A 320 -11.31 -5.15 -14.43
CA THR A 320 -11.05 -5.59 -13.03
C THR A 320 -9.62 -5.42 -12.58
N GLY A 321 -8.67 -5.24 -13.52
CA GLY A 321 -7.24 -5.11 -13.24
C GLY A 321 -6.90 -4.02 -12.21
N GLN A 322 -7.78 -3.03 -12.05
CA GLN A 322 -7.63 -1.91 -11.11
C GLN A 322 -7.87 -2.32 -9.66
N LEU A 323 -8.73 -3.31 -9.42
CA LEU A 323 -8.95 -3.89 -8.09
C LEU A 323 -8.03 -5.11 -7.89
N TYR A 324 -7.91 -5.92 -8.94
CA TYR A 324 -7.12 -7.15 -8.95
C TYR A 324 -5.62 -6.92 -8.67
N LEU A 325 -4.98 -5.97 -9.37
CA LEU A 325 -3.54 -5.76 -9.25
C LEU A 325 -3.13 -5.19 -7.88
N PRO A 326 -3.80 -4.17 -7.31
CA PRO A 326 -3.50 -3.70 -5.96
C PRO A 326 -3.77 -4.75 -4.88
N ALA A 327 -4.84 -5.55 -5.02
CA ALA A 327 -5.13 -6.62 -4.08
C ALA A 327 -4.01 -7.66 -4.05
N ILE A 328 -3.50 -8.08 -5.21
CA ILE A 328 -2.36 -9.01 -5.28
C ILE A 328 -1.09 -8.36 -4.77
N ALA A 329 -0.84 -7.09 -5.11
CA ALA A 329 0.32 -6.36 -4.59
C ALA A 329 0.31 -6.27 -3.06
N PHE A 330 -0.87 -6.12 -2.45
CA PHE A 330 -1.04 -6.16 -1.01
C PHE A 330 -0.77 -7.55 -0.43
N ILE A 331 -1.35 -8.61 -1.02
CA ILE A 331 -1.12 -10.00 -0.59
C ILE A 331 0.37 -10.37 -0.66
N MET A 332 1.08 -9.92 -1.70
CA MET A 332 2.50 -10.21 -1.91
C MET A 332 3.45 -9.36 -1.04
N LYS A 333 2.95 -8.32 -0.37
CA LYS A 333 3.73 -7.49 0.57
C LYS A 333 3.80 -8.06 1.99
N LEU A 334 2.98 -9.06 2.33
CA LEU A 334 2.99 -9.73 3.63
C LEU A 334 4.32 -10.51 3.80
N PRO A 335 5.30 -10.01 4.61
CA PRO A 335 6.69 -10.46 4.55
C PRO A 335 6.93 -11.85 5.14
N ASP A 336 6.08 -12.29 6.07
CA ASP A 336 6.47 -13.36 7.00
C ASP A 336 6.23 -14.79 6.49
N LEU A 337 5.38 -15.04 5.48
CA LEU A 337 5.10 -16.42 5.04
C LEU A 337 4.64 -16.49 3.57
N ARG A 338 5.54 -16.86 2.64
CA ARG A 338 5.20 -17.10 1.21
C ARG A 338 4.02 -18.08 1.04
N ALA A 339 3.90 -19.06 1.94
CA ALA A 339 2.80 -20.02 1.95
C ALA A 339 1.45 -19.37 2.26
N ARG A 340 1.41 -18.41 3.21
CA ARG A 340 0.17 -17.69 3.57
C ARG A 340 -0.25 -16.72 2.48
N ALA A 341 0.69 -16.02 1.85
CA ALA A 341 0.42 -15.18 0.67
C ALA A 341 -0.14 -16.01 -0.51
N MET A 342 0.44 -17.19 -0.78
CA MET A 342 -0.11 -18.12 -1.79
C MET A 342 -1.53 -18.58 -1.44
N PHE A 343 -1.79 -18.94 -0.18
CA PHE A 343 -3.13 -19.35 0.25
C PHE A 343 -4.16 -18.23 0.04
N TYR A 344 -3.84 -17.01 0.46
CA TYR A 344 -4.72 -15.85 0.25
C TYR A 344 -4.93 -15.51 -1.22
N PHE A 345 -3.90 -15.66 -2.06
CA PHE A 345 -4.01 -15.48 -3.49
C PHE A 345 -4.97 -16.51 -4.13
N LEU A 346 -4.86 -17.79 -3.77
CA LEU A 346 -5.81 -18.82 -4.23
C LEU A 346 -7.23 -18.50 -3.74
N LEU A 347 -7.37 -18.10 -2.48
CA LEU A 347 -8.66 -17.77 -1.88
C LEU A 347 -9.33 -16.57 -2.55
N TYR A 348 -8.56 -15.53 -2.88
CA TYR A 348 -9.03 -14.39 -3.68
C TYR A 348 -9.59 -14.84 -5.03
N ASN A 349 -8.81 -15.61 -5.81
CA ASN A 349 -9.23 -16.06 -7.14
C ASN A 349 -10.44 -17.02 -7.05
N PHE A 350 -10.54 -17.78 -5.97
CA PHE A 350 -11.69 -18.63 -5.69
C PHE A 350 -12.96 -17.81 -5.39
N MET A 351 -12.85 -16.75 -4.59
CA MET A 351 -13.99 -15.84 -4.35
C MET A 351 -14.40 -15.07 -5.61
N PHE A 352 -13.44 -14.72 -6.47
CA PHE A 352 -13.68 -14.09 -7.77
C PHE A 352 -14.48 -15.00 -8.72
N ILE A 353 -14.15 -16.30 -8.80
CA ILE A 353 -14.84 -17.25 -9.69
C ILE A 353 -16.17 -17.74 -9.10
N LEU A 354 -16.41 -17.55 -7.80
CA LEU A 354 -17.57 -18.08 -7.08
C LEU A 354 -18.92 -17.67 -7.70
N PRO A 355 -19.17 -16.39 -8.07
CA PRO A 355 -20.41 -16.00 -8.74
C PRO A 355 -20.67 -16.75 -10.05
N LEU A 356 -19.61 -17.00 -10.83
CA LEU A 356 -19.69 -17.76 -12.08
C LEU A 356 -20.04 -19.23 -11.83
N ILE A 357 -19.47 -19.85 -10.78
CA ILE A 357 -19.83 -21.20 -10.33
C ILE A 357 -21.30 -21.26 -9.90
N CYS A 358 -21.78 -20.28 -9.14
CA CYS A 358 -23.18 -20.20 -8.74
C CYS A 358 -24.11 -20.14 -9.96
N VAL A 359 -23.79 -19.30 -10.95
CA VAL A 359 -24.56 -19.19 -12.20
C VAL A 359 -24.54 -20.50 -12.98
N PHE A 360 -23.39 -21.18 -13.05
CA PHE A 360 -23.27 -22.48 -13.69
C PHE A 360 -24.19 -23.54 -13.06
N ILE A 361 -24.18 -23.64 -11.72
CA ILE A 361 -25.02 -24.58 -10.98
C ILE A 361 -26.50 -24.28 -11.24
N LEU A 362 -26.91 -23.01 -11.17
CA LEU A 362 -28.29 -22.59 -11.46
C LEU A 362 -28.71 -22.93 -12.90
N ALA A 363 -27.83 -22.68 -13.87
CA ALA A 363 -28.09 -23.04 -15.27
C ALA A 363 -28.21 -24.56 -15.45
N PHE A 364 -27.39 -25.35 -14.76
CA PHE A 364 -27.41 -26.81 -14.83
C PHE A 364 -28.71 -27.44 -14.26
N TYR A 365 -29.24 -26.88 -13.16
CA TYR A 365 -30.49 -27.36 -12.55
C TYR A 365 -31.78 -26.92 -13.28
N GLY A 366 -31.67 -26.21 -14.39
CA GLY A 366 -32.81 -25.98 -15.29
C GLY A 366 -33.44 -24.59 -15.20
N PHE A 367 -32.71 -23.57 -14.74
CA PHE A 367 -33.04 -22.18 -15.09
C PHE A 367 -32.80 -21.98 -16.60
N THR A 368 -33.82 -22.40 -17.36
CA THR A 368 -33.92 -22.28 -18.82
C THR A 368 -33.64 -20.83 -19.23
N SER A 369 -32.96 -20.63 -20.35
CA SER A 369 -32.55 -19.31 -20.87
C SER A 369 -33.68 -18.27 -20.88
N SER A 370 -34.93 -18.70 -20.94
CA SER A 370 -36.13 -17.87 -20.86
C SER A 370 -36.35 -17.20 -19.50
N PHE A 371 -35.98 -17.79 -18.36
CA PHE A 371 -36.14 -17.16 -17.04
C PHE A 371 -35.12 -16.04 -16.82
N PHE A 372 -33.84 -16.31 -17.09
CA PHE A 372 -32.77 -15.30 -17.02
C PHE A 372 -32.98 -14.19 -18.05
N GLU A 373 -33.32 -14.51 -19.31
CA GLU A 373 -33.67 -13.48 -20.28
C GLU A 373 -34.92 -12.69 -19.87
N ARG A 374 -35.95 -13.32 -19.27
CA ARG A 374 -37.17 -12.62 -18.85
C ARG A 374 -36.92 -11.74 -17.62
N ILE A 375 -36.09 -12.16 -16.66
CA ILE A 375 -35.67 -11.33 -15.51
C ILE A 375 -34.71 -10.21 -15.93
N ALA A 376 -33.75 -10.51 -16.81
CA ALA A 376 -32.82 -9.54 -17.37
C ALA A 376 -33.55 -8.53 -18.26
N ARG A 377 -34.55 -8.94 -19.06
CA ARG A 377 -35.44 -8.04 -19.81
C ARG A 377 -36.32 -7.21 -18.87
N LYS A 378 -36.90 -7.82 -17.83
CA LYS A 378 -37.78 -7.12 -16.87
C LYS A 378 -37.06 -6.02 -16.10
N HIS A 379 -35.76 -6.18 -15.85
CA HIS A 379 -34.94 -5.19 -15.16
C HIS A 379 -33.90 -4.52 -16.06
N LEU A 380 -34.01 -4.65 -17.39
CA LEU A 380 -32.99 -4.21 -18.34
C LEU A 380 -32.69 -2.71 -18.20
N ALA A 381 -33.74 -1.90 -18.03
CA ALA A 381 -33.61 -0.46 -17.81
C ALA A 381 -32.81 -0.15 -16.53
N LYS A 382 -33.12 -0.84 -15.42
CA LYS A 382 -32.43 -0.64 -14.13
C LYS A 382 -30.98 -1.08 -14.20
N VAL A 383 -30.71 -2.22 -14.85
CA VAL A 383 -29.36 -2.74 -15.05
C VAL A 383 -28.55 -1.78 -15.93
N LYS A 384 -29.10 -1.31 -17.06
CA LYS A 384 -28.43 -0.34 -17.95
C LYS A 384 -28.12 0.98 -17.24
N LEU A 385 -29.05 1.50 -16.46
CA LEU A 385 -28.85 2.71 -15.68
C LEU A 385 -27.78 2.52 -14.59
N LEU A 386 -27.86 1.42 -13.84
CA LEU A 386 -26.88 1.10 -12.79
C LEU A 386 -25.47 0.91 -13.39
N THR A 387 -25.36 0.16 -14.48
CA THR A 387 -24.10 -0.04 -15.21
C THR A 387 -23.56 1.29 -15.74
N ALA A 388 -24.39 2.17 -16.27
CA ALA A 388 -23.98 3.50 -16.69
C ALA A 388 -23.41 4.33 -15.53
N VAL A 389 -24.11 4.38 -14.40
CA VAL A 389 -23.66 5.11 -13.20
C VAL A 389 -22.34 4.56 -12.69
N ILE A 390 -22.19 3.24 -12.62
CA ILE A 390 -20.95 2.58 -12.17
C ILE A 390 -19.79 2.90 -13.12
N PHE A 391 -19.96 2.74 -14.44
CA PHE A 391 -18.87 3.00 -15.40
C PHE A 391 -18.49 4.47 -15.49
N LEU A 392 -19.46 5.40 -15.42
CA LEU A 392 -19.15 6.84 -15.39
C LEU A 392 -18.48 7.22 -14.07
N GLY A 393 -18.97 6.69 -12.95
CA GLY A 393 -18.34 6.87 -11.64
C GLY A 393 -16.91 6.33 -11.62
N LEU A 394 -16.68 5.15 -12.18
CA LEU A 394 -15.36 4.55 -12.34
C LEU A 394 -14.47 5.41 -13.24
N GLY A 395 -14.97 5.88 -14.38
CA GLY A 395 -14.23 6.78 -15.27
C GLY A 395 -13.79 8.07 -14.58
N VAL A 396 -14.67 8.70 -13.79
CA VAL A 396 -14.34 9.88 -12.98
C VAL A 396 -13.32 9.54 -11.89
N LEU A 397 -13.54 8.45 -11.16
CA LEU A 397 -12.64 7.98 -10.10
C LEU A 397 -11.22 7.76 -10.65
N LEU A 398 -11.09 7.17 -11.84
CA LEU A 398 -9.80 6.92 -12.49
C LEU A 398 -9.10 8.17 -13.01
N LEU A 399 -9.84 9.23 -13.30
CA LEU A 399 -9.23 10.52 -13.62
C LEU A 399 -8.77 11.26 -12.36
N ILE A 400 -9.47 11.08 -11.23
CA ILE A 400 -9.17 11.72 -9.93
C ILE A 400 -8.01 11.00 -9.22
N PHE A 401 -8.11 9.68 -9.07
CA PHE A 401 -7.05 8.82 -8.54
C PHE A 401 -6.01 8.58 -9.62
N ARG A 402 -5.20 9.63 -9.85
CA ARG A 402 -4.01 9.58 -10.68
C ARG A 402 -3.02 8.62 -10.01
N GLY A 403 -2.99 7.38 -10.48
CA GLY A 403 -2.02 6.35 -10.07
C GLY A 403 -0.58 6.80 -10.28
#